data_AF-A0A9J6FV95-F1
#
_entry.id   AF-A0A9J6FV95-F1
#
_cell.length_a   1.000
_cell.length_b   1.000
_cell.length_c   1.000
_cell.angle_alpha   90.00
_cell.angle_beta   90.00
_cell.angle_gamma   90.00
#
_symmetry.space_group_name_H-M   'P 1'
#
loop_
_entity.id
_entity.type
_entity.pdbx_description
1 polymer ?
#
loop_
_entity_poly.entity_id
_entity_poly.type
_entity_poly.pdbx_seq_one_letter_code
_entity_poly.pdbx_strand_id
1 'polypeptide(L)'
;MLLDPHTPTRSNSVSKDTSPDLTITTGNVTAMWSHTGKNLGSDHSILATTILGVEYAIPLGRASLTDWPKFRERREQTRLDSATTPLLTLQEWTIQLRRI
;
A
#
# COMPACT_ATOMS: atom_id res chain seq x y z
N MET A 1 -18.07 -4.72 2.28
CA MET A 1 -17.75 -3.33 2.69
C MET A 1 -18.73 -2.41 2.03
N LEU A 2 -19.37 -1.56 2.82
CA LEU A 2 -20.30 -0.54 2.34
C LEU A 2 -19.56 0.78 2.44
N LEU A 3 -19.39 1.46 1.30
CA LEU A 3 -18.91 2.83 1.22
C LEU A 3 -20.04 3.73 1.72
N ASP A 4 -20.13 3.95 3.04
CA ASP A 4 -21.06 4.93 3.57
C ASP A 4 -20.50 6.34 3.32
N PRO A 5 -21.10 7.14 2.43
CA PRO A 5 -20.64 8.50 2.14
C PRO A 5 -20.78 9.43 3.35
N HIS A 6 -21.56 9.07 4.37
CA HIS A 6 -21.68 9.84 5.62
C HIS A 6 -20.53 9.59 6.60
N THR A 7 -19.70 8.57 6.36
CA THR A 7 -18.50 8.28 7.15
C THR A 7 -17.26 8.16 6.26
N PRO A 8 -16.77 9.28 5.70
CA PRO A 8 -15.64 9.26 4.78
C PRO A 8 -14.38 8.73 5.47
N THR A 9 -13.61 7.90 4.77
CA THR A 9 -12.36 7.33 5.29
C THR A 9 -11.17 8.24 4.99
N ARG A 10 -11.35 9.23 4.10
CA ARG A 10 -10.34 10.24 3.77
C ARG A 10 -10.95 11.63 3.65
N SER A 11 -10.26 12.62 4.19
CA SER A 11 -10.56 14.05 4.04
C SER A 11 -9.55 14.70 3.11
N ASN A 12 -9.98 15.52 2.15
CA ASN A 12 -9.08 16.41 1.42
C ASN A 12 -9.75 17.77 1.16
N SER A 13 -8.97 18.74 0.71
CA SER A 13 -9.43 20.14 0.52
C SER A 13 -10.29 20.35 -0.73
N VAL A 14 -10.48 19.34 -1.58
CA VAL A 14 -11.06 19.49 -2.92
C VAL A 14 -12.32 18.65 -3.12
N SER A 15 -12.45 17.53 -2.42
CA SER A 15 -13.55 16.58 -2.55
C SER A 15 -14.06 16.20 -1.16
N LYS A 16 -15.36 16.40 -0.98
CA LYS A 16 -16.02 16.38 0.33
C LYS A 16 -16.04 14.99 0.97
N ASP A 17 -16.21 13.94 0.17
CA ASP A 17 -16.46 12.58 0.66
C ASP A 17 -15.73 11.56 -0.23
N THR A 18 -14.53 11.16 0.19
CA THR A 18 -13.81 10.05 -0.47
C THR A 18 -13.59 8.91 0.50
N SER A 19 -13.93 7.70 0.06
CA SER A 19 -13.72 6.46 0.83
C SER A 19 -12.83 5.50 0.05
N PRO A 20 -11.53 5.83 -0.16
CA PRO A 20 -10.64 5.01 -0.99
C PRO A 20 -10.13 3.75 -0.28
N ASP A 21 -10.36 3.61 1.03
CA ASP A 21 -9.75 2.55 1.83
C ASP A 21 -10.58 1.26 1.76
N LEU A 22 -9.92 0.14 1.42
CA LEU A 22 -10.56 -1.15 1.15
C LEU A 22 -9.79 -2.30 1.85
N THR A 23 -10.51 -3.16 2.58
CA THR A 23 -9.99 -4.42 3.13
C THR A 23 -10.59 -5.65 2.45
N ILE A 24 -9.89 -6.24 1.49
CA ILE A 24 -10.37 -7.46 0.81
C ILE A 24 -10.09 -8.68 1.69
N THR A 25 -11.10 -9.54 1.87
CA THR A 25 -10.96 -10.84 2.53
C THR A 25 -11.23 -11.96 1.53
N THR A 26 -10.61 -13.12 1.73
CA THR A 26 -10.79 -14.31 0.88
C THR A 26 -11.13 -15.52 1.75
N GLY A 27 -11.87 -16.47 1.17
CA GLY A 27 -12.41 -17.63 1.89
C GLY A 27 -13.72 -17.34 2.63
N ASN A 28 -14.26 -18.36 3.29
CA ASN A 28 -15.52 -18.28 4.05
C ASN A 28 -15.28 -17.74 5.47
N VAL A 29 -14.65 -16.57 5.58
CA VAL A 29 -14.40 -15.90 6.86
C VAL A 29 -15.50 -14.88 7.15
N THR A 30 -15.88 -14.76 8.41
CA THR A 30 -16.80 -13.68 8.83
C THR A 30 -15.97 -12.45 9.15
N ALA A 31 -16.07 -11.41 8.32
CA ALA A 31 -15.35 -10.16 8.49
C ALA A 31 -16.30 -9.00 8.81
N MET A 32 -15.97 -8.26 9.86
CA MET A 32 -16.65 -7.04 10.26
C MET A 32 -15.68 -5.87 10.18
N TRP A 33 -16.11 -4.75 9.61
CA TRP A 33 -15.30 -3.54 9.52
C TRP A 33 -15.89 -2.45 10.42
N SER A 34 -15.04 -1.55 10.92
CA SER A 34 -15.44 -0.34 11.64
C SER A 34 -14.53 0.85 11.32
N HIS A 35 -15.15 2.03 11.22
CA HIS A 35 -14.43 3.31 11.14
C HIS A 35 -14.07 3.74 12.56
N THR A 36 -12.77 3.97 12.83
CA THR A 36 -12.34 4.29 14.21
C THR A 36 -12.48 5.77 14.57
N GLY A 37 -12.75 6.64 13.59
CA GLY A 37 -12.81 8.09 13.75
C GLY A 37 -11.45 8.76 14.04
N LYS A 38 -10.35 7.99 14.06
CA LYS A 38 -9.02 8.50 14.40
C LYS A 38 -8.16 8.61 13.15
N ASN A 39 -7.48 9.75 12.97
CA ASN A 39 -6.56 9.97 11.84
C ASN A 39 -5.11 10.20 12.27
N LEU A 40 -4.85 10.46 13.56
CA LEU A 40 -3.51 10.71 14.12
C LEU A 40 -2.71 11.78 13.34
N GLY A 41 -3.38 12.79 12.79
CA GLY A 41 -2.76 13.85 11.99
C GLY A 41 -2.57 13.53 10.50
N SER A 42 -3.04 12.37 10.02
CA SER A 42 -3.16 12.04 8.59
C SER A 42 -4.45 12.61 7.99
N ASP A 43 -4.50 12.68 6.66
CA ASP A 43 -5.72 12.92 5.87
C ASP A 43 -6.61 11.65 5.76
N HIS A 44 -6.10 10.48 6.17
CA HIS A 44 -6.83 9.22 6.25
C HIS A 44 -7.24 8.86 7.68
N SER A 45 -8.44 8.27 7.80
CA SER A 45 -8.94 7.66 9.02
C SER A 45 -8.49 6.21 9.13
N ILE A 46 -8.16 5.79 10.34
CA ILE A 46 -7.84 4.41 10.64
C ILE A 46 -9.12 3.58 10.57
N LEU A 47 -9.07 2.50 9.80
CA LEU A 47 -10.12 1.50 9.75
C LEU A 47 -9.68 0.25 10.50
N ALA A 48 -10.61 -0.40 11.19
CA ALA A 48 -10.38 -1.66 11.86
C ALA A 48 -11.25 -2.74 11.20
N THR A 49 -10.66 -3.90 10.93
CA THR A 49 -11.37 -5.08 10.43
C THR A 49 -11.17 -6.23 11.40
N THR A 50 -12.26 -6.71 11.99
CA THR A 50 -12.29 -7.89 12.84
C THR A 50 -12.68 -9.10 11.99
N ILE A 51 -11.85 -10.15 12.01
CA ILE A 51 -12.11 -11.39 11.28
C ILE A 51 -12.35 -12.50 12.31
N LEU A 52 -13.53 -13.12 12.27
CA LEU A 52 -13.93 -14.21 13.16
C LEU A 52 -13.69 -15.58 12.52
N GLY A 53 -13.40 -16.57 13.36
CA GLY A 53 -13.25 -17.97 12.93
C GLY A 53 -11.90 -18.32 12.35
N VAL A 54 -10.86 -17.52 12.61
CA VAL A 54 -9.48 -17.80 12.16
C VAL A 54 -8.61 -18.20 13.35
N GLU A 55 -8.30 -19.49 13.48
CA GLU A 55 -7.17 -19.95 14.29
C GLU A 55 -5.90 -19.85 13.44
N TYR A 56 -5.38 -18.63 13.28
CA TYR A 56 -4.25 -18.40 12.40
C TYR A 56 -2.98 -18.12 13.20
N ALA A 57 -2.14 -19.14 13.35
CA ALA A 57 -0.74 -18.95 13.69
C ALA A 57 0.00 -18.58 12.40
N ILE A 58 0.07 -17.28 12.07
CA ILE A 58 0.92 -16.83 10.96
C ILE A 58 2.37 -17.06 11.41
N PRO A 59 3.19 -17.85 10.68
CA PRO A 59 4.62 -17.74 10.86
C PRO A 59 4.99 -16.30 10.51
N LEU A 60 5.37 -15.52 11.53
CA LEU A 60 5.84 -14.15 11.33
C LEU A 60 7.00 -14.21 10.34
N GLY A 61 6.72 -13.83 9.09
CA GLY A 61 7.75 -13.69 8.08
C GLY A 61 8.77 -12.65 8.50
N ARG A 62 9.93 -12.66 7.88
CA ARG A 62 10.96 -11.67 8.16
C ARG A 62 10.55 -10.33 7.54
N ALA A 63 9.94 -9.45 8.35
CA ALA A 63 9.68 -8.08 7.91
C ALA A 63 11.00 -7.34 7.74
N SER A 64 11.25 -6.78 6.55
CA SER A 64 12.41 -5.91 6.30
C SER A 64 11.98 -4.46 6.38
N LEU A 65 12.59 -3.70 7.28
CA LEU A 65 12.47 -2.24 7.27
C LEU A 65 13.43 -1.68 6.22
N THR A 66 12.90 -1.10 5.15
CA THR A 66 13.72 -0.47 4.13
C THR A 66 14.43 0.76 4.70
N ASP A 67 15.76 0.74 4.68
CA ASP A 67 16.58 1.92 4.92
C ASP A 67 16.42 2.88 3.73
N TRP A 68 15.51 3.85 3.88
CA TRP A 68 15.19 4.82 2.84
C TRP A 68 16.37 5.69 2.40
N PRO A 69 17.23 6.20 3.31
CA PRO A 69 18.49 6.84 2.92
C PRO A 69 19.35 5.97 2.00
N LYS A 70 19.68 4.74 2.42
CA LYS A 70 20.51 3.83 1.59
C LYS A 70 19.83 3.45 0.28
N PHE A 71 18.52 3.29 0.28
CA PHE A 71 17.76 3.04 -0.93
C PHE A 71 17.89 4.21 -1.91
N ARG A 72 17.77 5.45 -1.43
CA ARG A 72 17.91 6.66 -2.25
C ARG A 72 19.32 6.84 -2.80
N GLU A 73 20.35 6.61 -2.00
CA GLU A 73 21.75 6.62 -2.47
C GLU A 73 21.97 5.62 -3.61
N ARG A 74 21.52 4.37 -3.44
CA ARG A 74 21.63 3.35 -4.48
C ARG A 74 20.89 3.73 -5.77
N ARG A 75 19.72 4.36 -5.64
CA ARG A 75 18.95 4.81 -6.82
C ARG A 75 19.67 5.96 -7.53
N GLU A 76 20.28 6.88 -6.79
CA GLU A 76 21.03 7.99 -7.36
C GLU A 76 22.31 7.51 -8.05
N GLN A 77 23.02 6.56 -7.44
CA GLN A 77 24.16 5.90 -8.06
C GLN A 77 23.73 5.18 -9.36
N THR A 78 22.64 4.43 -9.32
CA THR A 78 22.08 3.76 -10.51
C THR A 78 21.71 4.77 -11.60
N ARG A 79 21.17 5.94 -11.25
CA ARG A 79 20.86 7.02 -12.19
C ARG A 79 22.11 7.58 -12.85
N LEU A 80 23.17 7.81 -12.07
CA LEU A 80 24.47 8.28 -12.57
C LEU A 80 25.11 7.24 -13.51
N ASP A 81 25.05 5.97 -13.14
CA ASP A 81 25.56 4.87 -13.97
C ASP A 81 24.72 4.75 -15.27
N SER A 82 23.40 4.92 -15.17
CA SER A 82 22.47 4.87 -16.31
C SER A 82 22.56 6.09 -17.23
N ALA A 83 23.05 7.24 -16.75
CA ALA A 83 23.31 8.42 -17.59
C ALA A 83 24.43 8.17 -18.63
N THR A 84 25.19 7.09 -18.45
CA THR A 84 26.22 6.61 -19.39
C THR A 84 25.67 5.56 -20.37
N THR A 85 24.42 5.14 -20.19
CA THR A 85 23.76 4.07 -20.97
C THR A 85 22.74 4.69 -21.93
N PRO A 86 22.67 4.29 -23.21
CA PRO A 86 21.65 4.80 -24.12
C PRO A 86 20.24 4.48 -23.62
N LEU A 87 19.30 5.41 -23.82
CA LEU A 87 17.88 5.23 -23.49
C LEU A 87 17.36 3.94 -24.14
N LEU A 88 16.96 2.98 -23.31
CA LEU A 88 16.34 1.74 -23.77
C LEU A 88 14.93 2.01 -24.30
N THR A 89 14.55 1.31 -25.35
CA THR A 89 13.17 1.24 -25.81
C THR A 89 12.30 0.50 -24.80
N LEU A 90 10.99 0.76 -24.82
CA LEU A 90 10.02 0.11 -23.92
C LEU A 90 10.08 -1.44 -24.01
N GLN A 91 10.35 -1.98 -25.19
CA GLN A 91 10.52 -3.43 -25.40
C GLN A 91 11.74 -3.98 -24.68
N GLU A 92 12.88 -3.32 -24.78
CA GLU A 92 14.13 -3.74 -24.12
C GLU A 92 13.99 -3.67 -22.59
N TRP A 93 13.31 -2.65 -22.06
CA TRP A 93 13.01 -2.53 -20.64
C TRP A 93 12.12 -3.67 -20.12
N THR A 94 11.11 -4.06 -20.89
CA THR A 94 10.17 -5.12 -20.49
C THR A 94 10.85 -6.49 -20.39
N ILE A 95 11.89 -6.74 -21.20
CA ILE A 95 12.66 -7.99 -21.17
C ILE A 95 13.48 -8.12 -19.88
N GLN A 96 14.02 -7.02 -19.36
CA GLN A 96 14.82 -7.02 -18.12
C GLN A 96 13.98 -7.38 -16.89
N LEU A 97 12.69 -7.01 -16.87
CA LEU A 97 11.79 -7.27 -15.76
C LEU A 97 11.30 -8.72 -15.67
N ARG A 98 11.44 -9.53 -16.74
CA ARG A 98 11.00 -10.94 -16.75
C ARG A 98 11.89 -11.90 -15.95
N ARG A 99 12.98 -11.43 -15.35
CA ARG A 99 13.94 -12.25 -14.59
C ARG A 99 13.94 -11.99 -13.08
N ILE A 100 12.90 -11.36 -12.56
CA ILE A 100 12.67 -11.18 -11.12
C ILE A 100 11.55 -12.11 -10.66
#